data_AF-A0A3A9EFT2-F1
#
_entry.id   AF-A0A3A9EFT2-F1
#
_cell.length_a   1.000
_cell.length_b   1.000
_cell.length_c   1.000
_cell.angle_alpha   90.00
_cell.angle_beta   90.00
_cell.angle_gamma   90.00
#
_symmetry.space_group_name_H-M   'P 1'
#
loop_
_entity.id
_entity.type
_entity.pdbx_description
1 polymer ?
#
loop_
_entity_poly.entity_id
_entity_poly.type
_entity_poly.pdbx_seq_one_letter_code
_entity_poly.pdbx_strand_id
1 'polypeptide(L)'
;MRLKTPPQPLVFCFDGATALCGAVAEIYRIQPKTPSALCLWRGKYILQVSSGLLERRRLAQAVCRYGECLGASPVFYAFCQEHGEEISGDAVSQLGKALSKYGENQRNPEK
;
A
#
# COMPACT_ATOMS: atom_id res chain seq x y z
N MET A 1 -25.36 -12.58 -2.95
CA MET A 1 -25.40 -11.38 -3.82
C MET A 1 -24.00 -11.19 -4.41
N ARG A 2 -23.79 -11.41 -5.72
CA ARG A 2 -22.51 -11.09 -6.38
C ARG A 2 -22.56 -9.62 -6.80
N LEU A 3 -21.71 -8.78 -6.20
CA LEU A 3 -21.56 -7.40 -6.66
C LEU A 3 -21.02 -7.43 -8.10
N LYS A 4 -21.70 -6.72 -9.02
CA LYS A 4 -21.27 -6.60 -10.43
C LYS A 4 -19.95 -5.83 -10.58
N THR A 5 -19.61 -5.01 -9.59
CA THR A 5 -18.45 -4.12 -9.63
C THR A 5 -17.44 -4.56 -8.56
N PRO A 6 -16.15 -4.66 -8.89
CA PRO A 6 -15.13 -4.99 -7.92
C PRO A 6 -15.11 -3.94 -6.79
N PRO A 7 -14.75 -4.35 -5.56
CA PRO A 7 -14.61 -3.41 -4.47
C PRO A 7 -13.55 -2.34 -4.82
N GLN A 8 -13.93 -1.07 -4.71
CA GLN A 8 -13.01 0.08 -4.84
C GLN A 8 -11.70 -0.10 -4.02
N PRO A 9 -10.55 0.39 -4.50
CA PRO A 9 -9.33 0.32 -3.72
C PRO A 9 -9.43 1.19 -2.45
N LEU A 10 -8.73 0.78 -1.40
CA LEU A 10 -8.47 1.64 -0.24
C LEU A 10 -7.30 2.56 -0.54
N VAL A 11 -7.37 3.79 -0.06
CA VAL A 11 -6.30 4.77 -0.18
C VAL A 11 -5.71 5.09 1.18
N PHE A 12 -4.39 5.09 1.26
CA PHE A 12 -3.62 5.40 2.45
C PHE A 12 -2.69 6.57 2.20
N CYS A 13 -2.43 7.35 3.24
CA CYS A 13 -1.55 8.51 3.22
C CYS A 13 -0.47 8.37 4.29
N PHE A 14 0.79 8.56 3.90
CA PHE A 14 1.96 8.45 4.78
C PHE A 14 2.86 9.68 4.66
N ASP A 15 3.38 10.15 5.80
CA ASP A 15 4.25 11.34 5.88
C ASP A 15 5.71 11.07 5.48
N GLY A 16 6.12 9.81 5.34
CA GLY A 16 7.51 9.49 5.04
C GLY A 16 7.76 8.05 4.65
N ALA A 17 8.95 7.80 4.09
CA ALA A 17 9.34 6.51 3.54
C ALA A 17 9.36 5.40 4.60
N THR A 18 9.78 5.68 5.84
CA THR A 18 9.78 4.68 6.93
C THR A 18 8.38 4.18 7.23
N ALA A 19 7.41 5.09 7.29
CA ALA A 19 6.02 4.76 7.54
C ALA A 19 5.40 3.97 6.37
N LEU A 20 5.66 4.42 5.13
CA LEU A 20 5.30 3.69 3.92
C LEU A 20 5.87 2.27 3.92
N CYS A 21 7.16 2.08 4.19
CA CYS A 21 7.80 0.76 4.19
C CYS A 21 7.19 -0.16 5.25
N GLY A 22 6.92 0.34 6.46
CA GLY A 22 6.24 -0.42 7.50
C GLY A 22 4.84 -0.87 7.08
N ALA A 23 4.06 0.04 6.48
CA ALA A 23 2.75 -0.27 5.94
C ALA A 23 2.82 -1.32 4.82
N VAL A 24 3.71 -1.13 3.85
CA VAL A 24 3.85 -2.05 2.71
C VAL A 24 4.30 -3.44 3.18
N ALA A 25 5.20 -3.54 4.15
CA ALA A 25 5.61 -4.84 4.70
C ALA A 25 4.42 -5.60 5.32
N GLU A 26 3.56 -4.92 6.08
CA GLU A 26 2.35 -5.52 6.65
C GLU A 26 1.33 -5.90 5.58
N ILE A 27 1.10 -5.05 4.59
CA ILE A 27 0.18 -5.34 3.48
C ILE A 27 0.70 -6.54 2.68
N TYR A 28 2.00 -6.57 2.37
CA TYR A 28 2.62 -7.67 1.64
C TYR A 28 2.52 -8.99 2.39
N ARG A 29 2.66 -8.98 3.73
CA ARG A 29 2.48 -10.17 4.57
C ARG A 29 1.05 -10.72 4.51
N ILE A 30 0.04 -9.85 4.40
CA ILE A 30 -1.37 -10.26 4.36
C ILE A 30 -1.78 -10.63 2.92
N GLN A 31 -1.40 -9.82 1.94
CA GLN A 31 -1.79 -9.94 0.53
C GLN A 31 -0.62 -9.54 -0.41
N PRO A 32 0.35 -10.43 -0.66
CA PRO A 32 1.60 -10.08 -1.37
C PRO A 32 1.40 -9.72 -2.84
N LYS A 33 0.30 -10.16 -3.46
CA LYS A 33 -0.01 -9.93 -4.88
C LYS A 33 -1.19 -8.99 -5.07
N THR A 34 -1.45 -8.13 -4.08
CA THR A 34 -2.58 -7.21 -4.19
C THR A 34 -2.28 -6.10 -5.20
N PRO A 35 -3.18 -5.83 -6.16
CA PRO A 35 -3.03 -4.69 -7.05
C PRO A 35 -2.92 -3.40 -6.24
N SER A 36 -1.87 -2.63 -6.49
CA SER A 36 -1.55 -1.45 -5.72
C SER A 36 -0.79 -0.45 -6.57
N ALA A 37 -0.94 0.83 -6.29
CA ALA A 37 -0.14 1.86 -6.92
C ALA A 37 0.21 2.96 -5.91
N LEU A 38 1.35 3.60 -6.13
CA LEU A 38 1.97 4.56 -5.23
C LEU A 38 2.36 5.81 -6.01
N CYS A 39 2.00 6.97 -5.48
CA CYS A 39 2.51 8.25 -5.94
C CYS A 39 2.96 9.13 -4.76
N LEU A 40 3.78 10.13 -5.06
CA LEU A 40 4.14 11.21 -4.16
C LEU A 40 3.34 12.46 -4.54
N TRP A 41 2.60 13.01 -3.58
CA TRP A 41 1.84 14.24 -3.79
C TRP A 41 2.01 15.18 -2.60
N ARG A 42 2.50 16.40 -2.86
CA ARG A 42 2.78 17.42 -1.83
C ARG A 42 3.60 16.90 -0.64
N GLY A 43 4.62 16.09 -0.92
CA GLY A 43 5.51 15.52 0.09
C GLY A 43 4.91 14.36 0.90
N LYS A 44 3.72 13.86 0.54
CA LYS A 44 3.09 12.70 1.16
C LYS A 44 3.03 11.53 0.18
N TYR A 45 3.27 10.33 0.71
CA TYR A 45 3.13 9.10 -0.07
C TYR A 45 1.68 8.65 -0.04
N ILE A 46 1.06 8.57 -1.21
CA ILE A 46 -0.32 8.14 -1.39
C ILE A 46 -0.31 6.76 -2.01
N LEU A 47 -0.84 5.77 -1.29
CA LEU A 47 -0.86 4.37 -1.71
C LEU A 47 -2.32 3.93 -1.92
N GLN A 48 -2.67 3.50 -3.12
CA GLN A 48 -3.90 2.76 -3.35
C GLN A 48 -3.65 1.26 -3.27
N VAL A 49 -4.57 0.52 -2.64
CA VAL A 49 -4.51 -0.94 -2.51
C VAL A 49 -5.89 -1.53 -2.76
N SER A 50 -5.98 -2.42 -3.74
CA SER A 50 -7.17 -3.21 -3.95
C SER A 50 -7.32 -4.23 -2.82
N SER A 51 -8.55 -4.50 -2.37
CA SER A 51 -8.77 -5.60 -1.43
C SER A 51 -10.21 -6.08 -1.48
N GLY A 52 -10.41 -7.36 -1.20
CA GLY A 52 -11.74 -7.92 -1.04
C GLY A 52 -12.48 -7.27 0.14
N LEU A 53 -13.82 -7.20 0.06
CA LEU A 53 -14.64 -6.51 1.07
C LEU A 53 -14.38 -6.98 2.51
N LEU A 54 -14.20 -8.29 2.69
CA LEU A 54 -13.97 -8.89 4.00
C LEU A 54 -12.59 -8.52 4.57
N GLU A 55 -11.59 -8.32 3.71
CA GLU A 55 -10.21 -8.07 4.11
C GLU A 55 -9.90 -6.58 4.29
N ARG A 56 -10.73 -5.68 3.76
CA ARG A 56 -10.53 -4.23 3.87
C ARG A 56 -10.36 -3.75 5.32
N ARG A 57 -11.22 -4.23 6.23
CA ARG A 57 -11.16 -3.83 7.64
C ARG A 57 -9.86 -4.30 8.27
N ARG A 58 -9.48 -5.55 8.01
CA ARG A 58 -8.24 -6.14 8.51
C ARG A 58 -7.01 -5.40 7.98
N LEU A 59 -7.00 -5.07 6.68
CA LEU A 59 -5.92 -4.35 6.03
C LEU A 59 -5.80 -2.92 6.58
N ALA A 60 -6.92 -2.20 6.69
CA ALA A 60 -6.92 -0.87 7.30
C ALA A 60 -6.42 -0.87 8.76
N GLN A 61 -6.85 -1.86 9.56
CA GLN A 61 -6.38 -2.01 10.95
C GLN A 61 -4.90 -2.37 11.06
N ALA A 62 -4.37 -3.18 10.15
CA ALA A 62 -2.94 -3.54 10.16
C ALA A 62 -2.05 -2.33 9.86
N VAL A 63 -2.55 -1.40 9.03
CA VAL A 63 -1.81 -0.28 8.45
C VAL A 63 -2.01 1.04 9.22
N CYS A 64 -3.11 1.21 9.97
CA CYS A 64 -3.47 2.50 10.59
C CYS A 64 -2.42 3.08 11.55
N ARG A 65 -1.51 2.25 12.09
CA ARG A 65 -0.40 2.72 12.94
C ARG A 65 0.73 3.40 12.17
N TYR A 66 0.78 3.24 10.85
CA TYR A 66 1.80 3.83 9.99
C TYR A 66 1.31 5.11 9.30
N GLY A 67 -0.01 5.29 9.17
CA GLY A 67 -0.56 6.45 8.47
C GLY A 67 -2.07 6.44 8.45
N GLU A 68 -2.62 7.36 7.68
CA GLU A 68 -4.06 7.59 7.62
C GLU A 68 -4.70 6.71 6.53
N CYS A 69 -5.81 6.06 6.88
CA CYS A 69 -6.67 5.38 5.91
C CYS A 69 -7.77 6.35 5.45
N LEU A 70 -7.69 6.79 4.20
CA LEU A 70 -8.66 7.70 3.58
C LEU A 70 -9.90 6.97 3.04
N GLY A 71 -9.97 5.64 3.24
CA GLY A 71 -11.08 4.81 2.78
C GLY A 71 -11.09 4.57 1.27
N ALA A 72 -12.27 4.30 0.73
CA ALA A 72 -12.48 4.00 -0.68
C ALA A 72 -12.52 5.30 -1.52
N SER A 73 -11.35 5.87 -1.79
CA SER A 73 -11.20 7.20 -2.40
C SER A 73 -10.43 7.17 -3.73
N PRO A 74 -10.86 6.39 -4.75
CA PRO A 74 -10.11 6.19 -6.00
C PRO A 74 -9.96 7.48 -6.82
N VAL A 75 -10.96 8.37 -6.77
CA VAL A 75 -10.91 9.66 -7.49
C VAL A 75 -9.83 10.57 -6.89
N PHE A 76 -9.71 10.57 -5.56
CA PHE A 76 -8.64 11.31 -4.88
C PHE A 76 -7.26 10.76 -5.27
N TYR A 77 -7.10 9.42 -5.28
CA TYR A 77 -5.84 8.82 -5.74
C TYR A 77 -5.52 9.22 -7.18
N ALA A 78 -6.49 9.13 -8.10
CA ALA A 78 -6.28 9.52 -9.50
C ALA A 78 -5.85 11.00 -9.63
N PHE A 79 -6.46 11.89 -8.84
CA PHE A 79 -6.03 13.30 -8.78
C PHE A 79 -4.58 13.45 -8.27
N CYS A 80 -4.21 12.73 -7.20
CA CYS A 80 -2.85 12.73 -6.68
C CYS A 80 -1.84 12.12 -7.66
N GLN A 81 -2.23 11.10 -8.42
CA GLN A 81 -1.39 10.48 -9.44
C GLN A 81 -1.17 11.43 -10.62
N GLU A 82 -2.21 12.09 -11.11
CA GLU A 82 -2.14 13.04 -12.24
C GLU A 82 -1.29 14.28 -11.92
N HIS A 83 -1.40 14.80 -10.70
CA HIS A 83 -0.74 16.03 -10.28
C HIS A 83 0.48 15.80 -9.37
N GLY A 84 0.86 14.55 -9.17
CA GLY A 84 2.00 14.14 -8.34
C GLY A 84 3.06 13.45 -9.17
N GLU A 85 3.93 12.72 -8.48
CA GLU A 85 4.94 11.86 -9.09
C GLU A 85 4.53 10.40 -8.88
N GLU A 86 4.24 9.69 -9.98
CA GLU A 86 4.03 8.25 -9.90
C GLU A 86 5.35 7.54 -9.54
N ILE A 87 5.32 6.74 -8.48
CA ILE A 87 6.49 5.95 -8.04
C ILE A 87 6.40 4.52 -8.54
N SER A 88 5.22 3.90 -8.47
CA SER A 88 5.04 2.51 -8.90
C SER A 88 3.57 2.15 -9.09
N GLY A 89 3.27 1.41 -10.17
CA GLY A 89 1.96 0.78 -10.43
C GLY A 89 1.80 -0.63 -9.84
N ASP A 90 2.77 -1.13 -9.07
CA ASP A 90 2.72 -2.42 -8.37
C ASP A 90 3.50 -2.37 -7.03
N ALA A 91 3.22 -1.32 -6.25
CA ALA A 91 4.05 -0.91 -5.13
C ALA A 91 4.21 -1.98 -4.04
N VAL A 92 3.12 -2.66 -3.66
CA VAL A 92 3.15 -3.66 -2.58
C VAL A 92 4.00 -4.86 -2.96
N SER A 93 3.86 -5.37 -4.18
CA SER A 93 4.62 -6.51 -4.69
C SER A 93 6.10 -6.17 -4.81
N GLN A 94 6.43 -5.03 -5.44
CA GLN A 94 7.81 -4.62 -5.68
C GLN A 94 8.55 -4.29 -4.37
N LEU A 95 8.00 -3.36 -3.58
CA LEU A 95 8.64 -2.91 -2.34
C LEU A 95 8.54 -3.97 -1.25
N GLY A 96 7.41 -4.66 -1.10
CA GLY A 96 7.24 -5.72 -0.10
C GLY A 96 8.20 -6.88 -0.30
N LYS A 97 8.46 -7.28 -1.55
CA LYS A 97 9.48 -8.29 -1.88
C LYS A 97 10.90 -7.80 -1.52
N ALA A 98 11.23 -6.55 -1.83
CA ALA A 98 12.53 -5.97 -1.49
C ALA A 98 12.74 -5.90 0.03
N LEU A 99 11.74 -5.46 0.78
CA LEU A 99 11.77 -5.37 2.24
C LEU A 99 11.88 -6.74 2.90
N SER A 100 11.18 -7.75 2.36
CA SER A 100 11.25 -9.13 2.88
C SER A 100 12.66 -9.70 2.75
N LYS A 101 13.29 -9.53 1.57
CA LYS A 101 14.68 -9.97 1.34
C LYS A 101 15.69 -9.25 2.23
N TYR A 102 15.49 -7.95 2.45
CA TYR A 102 16.38 -7.17 3.31
C TYR A 102 16.33 -7.66 4.77
N GLY A 103 15.14 -7.97 5.29
CA GLY A 103 14.98 -8.55 6.62
C GLY A 103 15.57 -9.96 6.77
N GLU A 104 15.56 -10.77 5.70
CA GLU A 104 16.24 -12.08 5.68
C GLU A 104 17.77 -11.93 5.71
N ASN A 105 18.33 -11.04 4.88
CA ASN A 105 19.77 -10.78 4.86
C ASN A 105 20.28 -10.20 6.20
N GLN A 106 19.50 -9.38 6.89
CA GLN A 106 19.88 -8.88 8.22
C GLN A 106 19.85 -9.98 9.30
N ARG A 107 19.02 -11.02 9.13
CA ARG A 107 18.96 -12.16 10.05
C ARG A 107 20.04 -13.21 9.76
N ASN A 108 20.65 -13.19 8.58
CA ASN A 108 21.69 -14.13 8.16
C ASN A 108 22.85 -13.36 7.49
N PRO A 109 23.69 -12.65 8.27
CA PRO A 109 24.76 -11.81 7.72
C PRO A 109 25.93 -12.60 7.11
N GLU A 110 25.93 -13.93 7.17
CA GLU A 110 27.02 -14.80 6.71
C GLU A 110 26.53 -15.81 5.66
N LYS A 111 26.53 -15.41 4.39
CA LYS A 111 26.74 -16.29 3.23
C LYS A 111 27.53 -15.58 2.15
#